data_AF-A0A0Q7VMT6-F1
#
_entry.id   AF-A0A0Q7VMT6-F1
#
_cell.length_a   1.000
_cell.length_b   1.000
_cell.length_c   1.000
_cell.angle_alpha   90.00
_cell.angle_beta   90.00
_cell.angle_gamma   90.00
#
_symmetry.space_group_name_H-M   'P 1'
#
loop_
_entity.id
_entity.type
_entity.pdbx_description
1 polymer ?
#
loop_
_entity_poly.entity_id
_entity_poly.type
_entity_poly.pdbx_seq_one_letter_code
_entity_poly.pdbx_strand_id
1 'polypeptide(L)' 'MFYVKNVPTWERALRVIVGLAVVAWSVLALGGLWGTVLALSAAGIVLSGLFGFCPACAMVGRKLNKARR' A
#
# COMPACT_ATOMS: atom_id res chain seq x y z
N MET A 1 21.34 4.24 -0.54
CA MET A 1 20.30 4.24 -1.60
C MET A 1 18.94 3.96 -0.95
N PHE A 2 18.25 4.98 -0.41
CA PHE A 2 17.05 4.76 0.41
C PHE A 2 15.73 4.78 -0.39
N TYR A 3 15.77 5.10 -1.69
CA TYR A 3 14.59 5.18 -2.56
C TYR A 3 14.68 4.22 -3.76
N VAL A 4 14.90 2.94 -3.47
CA VAL A 4 14.80 1.90 -4.51
C VAL A 4 13.34 1.43 -4.56
N LYS A 5 12.65 1.87 -5.62
CA LYS A 5 11.33 1.34 -5.99
C LYS A 5 11.41 -0.20 -6.03
N ASN A 6 10.60 -0.90 -5.22
CA ASN A 6 10.58 -2.37 -5.20
C ASN A 6 9.30 -2.98 -5.82
N VAL A 7 8.29 -2.13 -6.02
CA VAL A 7 6.97 -2.48 -6.55
C VAL A 7 6.77 -1.85 -7.95
N PRO A 8 6.32 -2.59 -8.98
CA PRO A 8 5.99 -2.04 -10.30
C PRO A 8 4.74 -1.16 -10.29
N THR A 9 4.53 -0.36 -11.33
CA THR A 9 3.43 0.63 -11.37
C THR A 9 2.03 0.02 -11.24
N TRP A 10 1.77 -1.16 -11.82
CA TRP A 10 0.45 -1.80 -11.72
C TRP A 10 0.10 -2.22 -10.28
N GLU A 11 1.06 -2.78 -9.53
CA GLU A 11 0.87 -3.14 -8.11
C GLU A 11 0.68 -1.90 -7.23
N ARG A 12 1.32 -0.77 -7.57
CA ARG A 12 1.10 0.50 -6.89
C ARG A 12 -0.34 0.99 -7.09
N ALA A 13 -0.80 1.00 -8.33
CA ALA A 13 -2.14 1.44 -8.68
C ALA A 13 -3.19 0.60 -7.94
N LEU A 14 -3.05 -0.73 -7.95
CA LEU A 14 -3.94 -1.62 -7.19
C LEU A 14 -3.94 -1.34 -5.70
N ARG A 15 -2.76 -1.14 -5.08
CA ARG A 15 -2.68 -0.81 -3.64
C ARG A 15 -3.37 0.50 -3.28
N VAL A 16 -3.25 1.51 -4.14
CA VAL A 16 -3.93 2.78 -3.93
C VAL A 16 -5.44 2.62 -4.07
N ILE A 17 -5.92 1.99 -5.15
CA ILE A 17 -7.35 1.82 -5.42
C ILE A 17 -8.01 0.97 -4.33
N VAL A 18 -7.47 -0.22 -4.07
CA VAL A 18 -8.03 -1.15 -3.08
C VAL A 18 -7.87 -0.58 -1.66
N GLY A 19 -6.73 0.03 -1.35
CA GLY A 19 -6.50 0.64 -0.04
C GLY A 19 -7.50 1.77 0.25
N LEU A 20 -7.76 2.66 -0.71
CA LEU A 20 -8.75 3.73 -0.55
C LEU A 20 -10.17 3.18 -0.41
N ALA A 21 -10.53 2.13 -1.16
CA ALA A 21 -11.83 1.48 -1.02
C ALA A 21 -12.02 0.89 0.39
N VAL A 22 -10.99 0.25 0.94
CA VAL A 22 -11.02 -0.30 2.31
C VAL A 22 -11.08 0.81 3.36
N VAL A 23 -10.34 1.91 3.18
CA VAL A 23 -10.43 3.08 4.06
C VAL A 23 -11.87 3.61 4.07
N ALA A 24 -12.46 3.85 2.90
CA ALA A 24 -13.83 4.33 2.79
C ALA A 24 -14.82 3.37 3.46
N TRP A 25 -14.71 2.07 3.21
CA TRP A 25 -15.56 1.06 3.83
C TRP A 25 -15.42 1.04 5.36
N SER A 26 -14.18 1.09 5.87
CA SER A 26 -13.92 1.04 7.32
C SER A 26 -14.54 2.21 8.08
N VAL A 27 -14.55 3.40 7.46
CA VAL A 27 -15.13 4.61 8.04
C VAL A 27 -16.65 4.61 7.91
N LEU A 28 -17.19 4.22 6.75
CA LEU A 28 -18.64 4.33 6.47
C LEU A 28 -19.46 3.18 7.05
N ALA A 29 -18.92 1.96 7.10
CA ALA A 29 -19.68 0.76 7.45
C ALA A 29 -19.28 0.13 8.78
N LEU A 30 -18.00 0.20 9.18
CA LEU A 30 -17.51 -0.48 10.38
C LEU A 30 -17.56 0.43 11.62
N GLY A 31 -16.95 1.62 11.52
CA GLY A 31 -16.86 2.58 12.63
C GLY A 31 -16.13 2.03 13.87
N GLY A 32 -16.09 2.85 14.93
CA GLY A 32 -15.50 2.46 16.22
C GLY A 32 -13.99 2.12 16.16
N LEU A 33 -13.50 1.42 17.19
CA LEU A 33 -12.08 1.06 17.32
C LEU A 33 -11.59 0.16 16.17
N TRP A 34 -12.40 -0.80 15.76
CA TRP A 34 -12.03 -1.72 14.67
C TRP A 34 -12.00 -1.02 13.32
N GLY A 35 -12.94 -0.10 13.07
CA GLY A 35 -12.93 0.74 11.86
C GLY A 35 -11.69 1.62 11.79
N THR A 36 -11.28 2.26 12.90
CA THR A 36 -10.07 3.10 12.92
C THR A 36 -8.79 2.29 12.73
N VAL A 37 -8.65 1.13 13.39
CA VAL A 37 -7.49 0.24 13.21
C VAL A 37 -7.38 -0.23 11.76
N LEU A 38 -8.51 -0.62 11.16
CA LEU A 38 -8.54 -1.05 9.76
C LEU A 38 -8.21 0.11 8.80
N ALA A 39 -8.77 1.29 9.04
CA ALA A 39 -8.50 2.50 8.25
C ALA A 39 -7.01 2.85 8.25
N LEU A 40 -6.37 2.85 9.43
CA LEU A 40 -4.94 3.15 9.56
C LEU A 40 -4.06 2.10 8.89
N SER A 41 -4.42 0.82 9.02
CA SER A 41 -3.72 -0.27 8.35
C SER A 41 -3.82 -0.14 6.82
N ALA A 42 -5.01 0.13 6.30
CA ALA A 42 -5.25 0.34 4.87
C ALA A 42 -4.54 1.60 4.35
N ALA A 43 -4.48 2.69 5.14
CA ALA A 43 -3.72 3.88 4.81
C ALA A 43 -2.22 3.57 4.63
N GLY A 44 -1.63 2.72 5.47
CA GLY A 44 -0.26 2.24 5.30
C GLY A 44 -0.03 1.54 3.95
N ILE A 45 -1.01 0.75 3.48
CA ILE A 45 -0.96 0.11 2.16
C ILE A 45 -1.01 1.15 1.03
N VAL A 46 -1.89 2.16 1.13
CA VAL A 46 -1.97 3.26 0.16
C VAL A 46 -0.64 3.99 0.05
N LEU A 47 -0.03 4.35 1.18
CA LEU A 47 1.28 4.99 1.22
C LEU A 47 2.36 4.11 0.54
N SER A 48 2.34 2.80 0.76
CA SER A 48 3.27 1.88 0.08
C SER A 48 3.12 1.89 -1.45
N GLY A 49 1.91 2.12 -1.96
CA GLY A 49 1.63 2.31 -3.39
C GLY A 49 2.14 3.65 -3.91
N LEU A 50 1.89 4.74 -3.20
CA LEU A 50 2.30 6.09 -3.58
C LEU A 50 3.83 6.24 -3.64
N PHE A 51 4.54 5.83 -2.59
CA PHE A 51 6.00 5.85 -2.58
C PHE A 51 6.59 4.71 -3.43
N GLY A 52 5.85 3.63 -3.59
CA GLY A 52 6.28 2.47 -4.36
C GLY A 52 7.39 1.67 -3.70
N PHE A 53 7.44 1.77 -2.38
CA PHE A 53 8.28 1.00 -1.51
C PHE A 53 7.37 0.26 -0.54
N CYS A 54 7.56 -1.04 -0.46
CA CYS A 54 6.84 -1.91 0.47
C CYS A 54 7.84 -2.60 1.39
N PRO A 55 7.79 -2.37 2.72
CA PRO A 55 8.73 -2.97 3.66
C PRO A 55 8.62 -4.50 3.67
N ALA A 56 7.41 -5.05 3.61
CA ALA A 56 7.19 -6.49 3.52
C ALA A 56 7.83 -7.10 2.25
N CYS A 57 7.66 -6.46 1.09
CA CYS A 57 8.31 -6.92 -0.15
C CYS A 57 9.83 -6.76 -0.10
N ALA A 58 10.34 -5.74 0.59
CA ALA A 58 11.77 -5.53 0.76
C ALA A 58 12.40 -6.57 1.69
N MET A 59 11.72 -6.96 2.78
CA MET A 59 12.18 -7.99 3.71
C MET A 59 12.34 -9.36 3.03
N VAL A 60 11.52 -9.66 2.01
CA VAL A 60 11.67 -10.87 1.17
C VAL A 60 12.65 -10.70 0.00
N GLY A 61 13.42 -9.61 -0.03
CA GLY A 61 14.48 -9.39 -1.02
C GLY A 61 14.00 -8.94 -2.41
N ARG A 62 12.73 -8.54 -2.57
CA ARG A 62 12.20 -8.14 -3.88
C ARG A 62 12.86 -6.85 -4.39
N LYS A 63 13.36 -6.87 -5.62
CA LYS A 63 13.93 -5.71 -6.32
C LYS A 63 13.21 -5.49 -7.66
N LEU A 64 12.95 -4.23 -8.00
CA LEU A 64 12.33 -3.89 -9.28
C LEU A 64 13.40 -3.78 -10.36
N ASN A 65 13.33 -4.65 -11.37
CA ASN A 65 14.19 -4.55 -12.54
C ASN A 65 13.81 -3.32 -13.38
N LYS A 66 14.81 -2.53 -13.82
CA LYS A 66 14.62 -1.27 -14.57
C LYS A 66 13.76 -1.40 -15.83
N ALA A 67 13.62 -2.60 -16.39
CA ALA A 67 12.82 -2.90 -17.58
C ALA A 67 11.29 -2.85 -17.36
N ARG A 68 10.82 -2.90 -16.10
CA ARG A 68 9.38 -2.91 -15.75
C ARG A 68 9.06 -1.69 -14.89
N ARG A 69 9.04 -0.49 -15.51
CA ARG A 69 8.58 0.74 -14.86
C ARG A 69 7.07 0.74 -14.77
#